data_AF-A0A453H328-F1
#
_entry.id   AF-A0A453H328-F1
#
_cell.length_a   1.000
_cell.length_b   1.000
_cell.length_c   1.000
_cell.angle_alpha   90.00
_cell.angle_beta   90.00
_cell.angle_gamma   90.00
#
_symmetry.space_group_name_H-M   'P 1'
#
loop_
_entity.id
_entity.type
_entity.pdbx_description
1 polymer ?
#
loop_
_entity_poly.entity_id
_entity_poly.type
_entity_poly.pdbx_seq_one_letter_code
_entity_poly.pdbx_strand_id
1 'polypeptide(L)' 'CTSCAVRIKSGQIRQPEALGISADLREQGYALLCVGYPSSDLEVETQDEDEGILAPVWKILCAGAC' A
#
# COMPACT_ATOMS: atom_id res chain seq x y z
N CYS A 1 -2.75 6.93 12.83
CA CYS A 1 -1.70 7.58 12.02
C CYS A 1 -1.86 7.15 10.57
N THR A 2 -1.95 8.07 9.61
CA THR A 2 -1.99 7.81 8.16
C THR A 2 -0.62 7.94 7.51
N SER A 3 0.44 8.11 8.30
CA SER A 3 1.81 8.33 7.81
C SER A 3 2.39 7.16 7.01
N CYS A 4 1.87 5.93 7.17
CA CYS A 4 2.28 4.77 6.37
C CYS A 4 1.32 4.46 5.20
N ALA A 5 0.42 5.39 4.87
CA ALA A 5 -0.56 5.17 3.82
C ALA A 5 0.12 5.21 2.46
N VAL A 6 -0.03 4.13 1.71
CA VAL A 6 0.43 4.03 0.33
C VAL A 6 -0.75 3.69 -0.56
N ARG A 7 -0.60 3.95 -1.86
CA ARG A 7 -1.55 3.50 -2.87
C ARG A 7 -1.00 2.32 -3.63
N ILE A 8 -1.76 1.24 -3.68
CA ILE A 8 -1.47 0.04 -4.46
C ILE A 8 -1.84 0.32 -5.91
N LYS A 9 -0.86 0.18 -6.79
CA LYS A 9 -1.04 0.21 -8.24
C LYS A 9 -1.27 -1.18 -8.80
N SER A 10 -0.59 -2.17 -8.23
CA SER A 10 -0.70 -3.57 -8.66
C SER A 10 -0.41 -4.52 -7.51
N GLY A 11 -1.02 -5.71 -7.56
CA GLY A 11 -0.85 -6.76 -6.55
C GLY A 11 -1.97 -6.82 -5.52
N GLN A 12 -1.76 -7.65 -4.49
CA GLN A 12 -2.77 -7.94 -3.49
C GLN A 12 -2.17 -7.91 -2.09
N ILE A 13 -2.75 -7.08 -1.22
CA ILE A 13 -2.39 -6.97 0.18
C ILE A 13 -3.54 -7.48 1.05
N ARG A 14 -3.22 -8.20 2.12
CA ARG A 14 -4.19 -8.63 3.11
C ARG A 14 -4.03 -7.79 4.37
N GLN A 15 -5.09 -7.10 4.77
CA GLN A 15 -5.11 -6.29 5.99
C GLN A 15 -6.39 -6.58 6.79
N PRO A 16 -6.45 -7.70 7.55
CA PRO A 16 -7.64 -8.04 8.34
C PRO A 16 -7.87 -7.05 9.49
N GLU A 17 -6.82 -6.37 9.94
CA GLU A 17 -6.84 -5.45 11.08
C GLU A 17 -6.86 -3.97 10.68
N ALA A 18 -7.05 -3.66 9.38
CA ALA A 18 -7.15 -2.30 8.88
C ALA A 18 -8.52 -1.68 9.22
N LEU A 19 -8.77 -1.47 10.51
CA LEU A 19 -9.96 -0.82 11.07
C LEU A 19 -9.97 0.71 10.86
N GLY A 20 -8.87 1.29 10.38
CA GLY A 20 -8.69 2.74 10.22
C GLY A 20 -8.91 3.30 8.81
N ILE A 21 -9.35 2.48 7.86
CA ILE A 21 -9.55 2.86 6.46
C ILE A 21 -10.96 2.45 6.02
N SER A 22 -11.76 3.40 5.53
CA SER A 22 -13.10 3.12 4.99
C SER A 22 -13.01 2.18 3.79
N ALA A 23 -14.03 1.36 3.58
CA ALA A 23 -14.09 0.40 2.45
C ALA A 23 -13.82 1.09 1.09
N ASP A 24 -14.34 2.30 0.89
CA ASP A 24 -14.08 3.12 -0.29
C ASP A 24 -12.59 3.40 -0.54
N LEU A 25 -11.81 3.72 0.50
CA LEU A 25 -10.38 3.97 0.33
C LEU A 25 -9.63 2.67 -0.01
N ARG A 26 -10.06 1.52 0.55
CA ARG A 26 -9.53 0.21 0.16
C ARG A 26 -9.85 -0.11 -1.30
N GLU A 27 -11.05 0.21 -1.77
CA GLU A 27 -11.43 0.05 -3.18
C GLU A 27 -10.64 1.00 -4.10
N GLN A 28 -10.29 2.19 -3.63
CA GLN A 28 -9.39 3.11 -4.33
C GLN A 28 -7.92 2.65 -4.33
N GLY A 29 -7.61 1.55 -3.64
CA GLY A 29 -6.30 0.91 -3.57
C GLY A 29 -5.41 1.46 -2.46
N TYR A 30 -5.94 2.18 -1.48
CA TYR A 30 -5.14 2.66 -0.35
C TYR A 30 -4.93 1.54 0.69
N ALA A 31 -3.71 1.43 1.17
CA ALA A 31 -3.31 0.45 2.16
C ALA A 31 -2.25 1.00 3.11
N LEU A 32 -2.20 0.46 4.34
CA LEU A 32 -1.19 0.82 5.33
C LEU A 32 -0.05 -0.18 5.34
N LEU A 33 1.16 0.21 4.91
CA LEU A 33 2.30 -0.73 4.88
C LEU A 33 2.63 -1.32 6.25
N CYS A 34 2.44 -0.52 7.30
CA CYS A 34 2.77 -0.86 8.68
C CYS A 34 1.94 -2.03 9.27
N VAL A 35 0.79 -2.39 8.67
CA VAL A 35 -0.12 -3.43 9.16
C VAL A 35 -0.65 -4.36 8.05
N GLY A 36 -0.04 -4.30 6.86
CA GLY A 36 -0.45 -5.07 5.70
C GLY A 36 0.56 -6.12 5.31
N TYR A 37 0.08 -7.33 5.04
CA TYR A 37 0.91 -8.41 4.53
C TYR A 37 0.72 -8.56 3.02
N PRO A 38 1.77 -8.45 2.20
CA PRO A 38 1.70 -8.77 0.78
C PRO A 38 1.38 -10.26 0.60
N SER A 39 0.32 -10.59 -0.15
CA SER A 39 0.09 -11.97 -0.60
C SER A 39 0.73 -12.25 -1.96
N SER A 40 1.13 -11.21 -2.69
CA SER A 40 1.78 -11.28 -4.00
C SER A 40 2.78 -10.14 -4.15
N ASP A 41 3.47 -10.09 -5.30
CA ASP A 41 4.21 -8.91 -5.73
C ASP A 41 3.30 -7.67 -5.69
N LEU A 42 3.72 -6.66 -4.93
CA LEU A 42 2.97 -5.42 -4.73
C LEU A 42 3.74 -4.25 -5.36
N GLU A 43 3.06 -3.49 -6.20
CA GLU A 43 3.54 -2.21 -6.70
C GLU A 43 2.77 -1.11 -5.97
N VAL A 44 3.48 -0.31 -5.16
CA VAL A 44 2.89 0.76 -4.35
C VAL A 44 3.55 2.10 -4.61
N GLU A 45 2.78 3.16 -4.49
CA GLU A 45 3.23 4.55 -4.60
C GLU A 45 2.94 5.27 -3.28
N THR A 46 3.94 5.99 -2.77
CA THR A 46 3.80 6.89 -1.63
C THR A 46 3.22 8.22 -2.11
N GLN A 47 2.12 8.67 -1.50
CA GLN A 47 1.66 10.06 -1.65
C GLN A 47 2.37 10.89 -0.57
N ASP A 48 3.52 11.45 -0.92
CA ASP A 48 4.09 12.54 -0.14
C ASP A 48 3.49 13.85 -0.65
N GLU A 49 3.03 14.70 0.26
CA GLU A 49 2.11 15.81 -0.02
C GLU A 49 2.71 16.97 -0.82
N ASP A 50 3.99 16.95 -1.24
CA ASP A 50 4.59 18.12 -1.87
C ASP A 50 5.43 17.79 -3.12
N GLU A 51 4.84 18.14 -4.26
CA GLU A 51 5.43 18.65 -5.49
C GLU A 51 6.86 18.19 -5.90
N GLY A 52 6.90 17.38 -6.97
CA GLY A 52 7.97 17.50 -7.97
C GLY A 52 8.97 16.34 -8.02
N ILE A 53 8.81 15.54 -9.09
CA ILE A 53 9.78 14.62 -9.67
C ILE A 53 9.82 13.22 -9.02
N LEU A 54 9.11 12.30 -9.69
CA LEU A 54 9.22 10.85 -9.56
C LEU A 54 8.95 10.32 -8.15
N ALA A 55 7.66 10.22 -7.76
CA ALA A 55 7.30 9.30 -6.68
C ALA A 55 7.81 7.90 -7.09
N PRO A 56 8.81 7.32 -6.41
CA PRO A 56 9.33 6.02 -6.80
C PRO A 56 8.21 5.00 -6.63
N VAL A 57 7.87 4.29 -7.70
CA VAL A 57 7.03 3.10 -7.60
C VAL A 57 7.86 2.06 -6.85
N TRP A 58 7.45 1.71 -5.64
CA TRP A 58 8.11 0.68 -4.85
C TRP A 58 7.52 -0.66 -5.22
N LYS A 59 8.40 -1.57 -5.67
CA LYS A 59 8.03 -2.95 -5.93
C LYS A 59 8.41 -3.80 -4.73
N ILE A 60 7.40 -4.12 -3.92
CA ILE A 60 7.51 -5.02 -2.78
C ILE A 60 7.32 -6.43 -3.33
N LEU A 61 8.44 -7.03 -3.73
CA LEU A 61 8.50 -8.43 -4.08
C LEU A 61 8.29 -9.26 -2.81
N CYS A 62 7.24 -10.06 -2.79
CA CYS A 62 7.03 -11.04 -1.73
C CYS A 62 8.05 -12.18 -1.93
N ALA A 63 9.29 -11.92 -1.54
CA ALA A 63 10.39 -12.88 -1.59
C ALA A 63 10.22 -13.91 -0.46
N GLY A 64 9.29 -14.85 -0.64
CA GLY A 64 9.30 -16.12 0.10
C GLY A 64 8.48 -16.19 1.39
N ALA A 65 7.25 -15.66 1.40
CA ALA A 65 6.26 -16.05 2.41
C ALA A 65 5.06 -16.74 1.74
N CYS A 66 5.31 -17.95 1.24
CA CYS A 66 4.30 -19.01 1.26
C CYS A 66 4.59 -19.89 2.47
#